data_AF-A0A0N8PWK5-F1
#
_entry.id   AF-A0A0N8PWK5-F1
#
_cell.length_a   1.000
_cell.length_b   1.000
_cell.length_c   1.000
_cell.angle_alpha   90.00
_cell.angle_beta   90.00
_cell.angle_gamma   90.00
#
_symmetry.space_group_name_H-M   'P 1'
#
loop_
_entity.id
_entity.type
_entity.pdbx_description
1 polymer ?
#
loop_
_entity_poly.entity_id
_entity_poly.type
_entity_poly.pdbx_seq_one_letter_code
_entity_poly.pdbx_strand_id
1 'polypeptide(L)' 'MKLYVELPGVEKNDIQLNVTEGRAEVKAKNFYKVIDLPTRDVEFEKATANYKNGVLEVLIPKTKETVSEEKKKTIKIE' A
#
# COMPACT_ATOMS: atom_id res chain seq x y z
N MET A 1 1.51 -3.37 -5.57
CA MET A 1 0.90 -4.11 -4.44
C MET A 1 -0.49 -3.55 -4.19
N LYS A 2 -1.38 -4.34 -3.57
CA LYS A 2 -2.72 -3.90 -3.22
C LYS A 2 -2.92 -3.98 -1.72
N LEU A 3 -3.57 -2.97 -1.16
CA LEU A 3 -3.98 -2.91 0.23
C LEU A 3 -5.50 -2.73 0.29
N TYR A 4 -6.15 -3.45 1.19
CA TYR A 4 -7.58 -3.35 1.44
C TYR A 4 -7.80 -2.98 2.92
N VAL A 5 -8.63 -1.97 3.15
CA VAL A 5 -9.02 -1.56 4.50
C VAL A 5 -10.54 -1.43 4.56
N GLU A 6 -11.15 -2.16 5.48
CA GLU A 6 -12.59 -2.13 5.72
C GLU A 6 -12.94 -0.96 6.65
N LEU A 7 -13.76 -0.04 6.16
CA LEU A 7 -14.22 1.17 6.84
C LEU A 7 -15.74 1.35 6.68
N PRO A 8 -16.58 0.39 7.11
CA PRO A 8 -18.03 0.49 6.95
C PRO A 8 -18.60 1.70 7.69
N GLY A 9 -19.53 2.42 7.05
CA GLY A 9 -20.18 3.59 7.65
C GLY A 9 -19.32 4.86 7.71
N VAL A 10 -18.13 4.84 7.11
CA VAL A 10 -17.27 6.02 6.98
C VAL A 10 -17.56 6.72 5.64
N GLU A 11 -17.64 8.05 5.66
CA GLU A 11 -17.80 8.83 4.44
C GLU A 11 -16.44 9.10 3.80
N LYS A 12 -16.39 9.16 2.47
CA LYS A 12 -15.14 9.35 1.73
C LYS A 12 -14.35 10.57 2.19
N ASN A 13 -15.04 11.66 2.52
CA ASN A 13 -14.43 12.92 2.93
C ASN A 13 -13.73 12.84 4.30
N ASP A 14 -14.08 11.85 5.12
CA ASP A 14 -13.45 11.62 6.43
C ASP A 14 -12.21 10.70 6.33
N ILE A 15 -11.92 10.14 5.16
CA ILE A 15 -10.81 9.21 4.97
C ILE A 15 -9.58 9.98 4.50
N GLN A 16 -8.50 9.88 5.27
CA GLN A 16 -7.17 10.35 4.89
C GLN A 16 -6.23 9.15 4.76
N LEU A 17 -5.56 9.09 3.61
CA LEU A 17 -4.55 8.08 3.29
C LEU A 17 -3.23 8.80 3.02
N ASN A 18 -2.20 8.47 3.79
CA ASN A 18 -0.83 8.90 3.54
C ASN A 18 0.03 7.67 3.22
N VAL A 19 0.84 7.74 2.18
CA VAL A 19 1.77 6.67 1.81
C VAL A 19 3.18 7.25 1.84
N THR A 20 4.09 6.56 2.51
CA THR A 20 5.52 6.91 2.60
C THR A 20 6.38 5.70 2.24
N GLU A 21 7.70 5.89 2.23
CA GLU A 21 8.66 4.81 1.98
C GLU A 21 8.52 3.70 3.03
N GLY A 22 7.84 2.61 2.66
CA GLY A 22 7.66 1.44 3.50
C GLY A 22 6.46 1.49 4.45
N ARG A 23 5.60 2.52 4.42
CA ARG A 23 4.40 2.58 5.28
C ARG A 23 3.19 3.20 4.58
N ALA A 24 2.00 2.71 4.94
CA ALA A 24 0.73 3.33 4.63
C ALA A 24 0.00 3.67 5.92
N GLU A 25 -0.45 4.91 6.04
CA GLU A 25 -1.21 5.42 7.17
C GLU A 25 -2.64 5.73 6.74
N VAL A 26 -3.61 5.14 7.44
CA VAL A 26 -5.05 5.36 7.20
C VAL A 26 -5.67 5.96 8.45
N LYS A 27 -6.28 7.14 8.29
CA LYS A 27 -7.02 7.88 9.31
C LYS A 27 -8.46 8.05 8.84
N ALA A 28 -9.43 7.68 9.67
CA ALA A 28 -10.84 7.95 9.39
C ALA A 28 -11.70 7.96 10.65
N LYS A 29 -12.41 9.05 10.95
CA LYS A 29 -13.21 9.22 12.18
C LYS A 29 -12.50 8.66 13.43
N ASN A 30 -12.96 7.53 13.95
CA ASN A 30 -12.41 6.84 15.15
C ASN A 30 -11.41 5.72 14.83
N PHE A 31 -10.92 5.66 13.59
CA PHE A 31 -10.01 4.64 13.11
C PHE A 31 -8.66 5.26 12.74
N TYR A 32 -7.60 4.64 13.24
CA TYR A 32 -6.23 4.97 12.88
C TYR A 32 -5.43 3.68 12.75
N LYS A 33 -4.77 3.50 11.61
CA LYS A 33 -3.93 2.34 11.35
C LYS A 33 -2.70 2.74 10.56
N VAL A 34 -1.55 2.27 11.02
CA VAL A 34 -0.30 2.28 10.27
C VAL A 34 -0.03 0.85 9.83
N ILE A 35 0.28 0.69 8.55
CA ILE A 35 0.53 -0.59 7.90
C ILE A 35 1.93 -0.53 7.33
N ASP A 36 2.83 -1.38 7.83
CA ASP A 36 4.15 -1.53 7.24
C ASP A 36 4.01 -2.23 5.87
N LEU A 37 4.61 -1.61 4.85
CA LEU A 37 4.65 -2.15 3.51
C LEU A 37 5.80 -3.16 3.40
N PRO A 38 5.64 -4.22 2.61
CA PRO A 38 6.64 -5.28 2.47
C PRO A 38 7.94 -4.82 1.77
N THR A 39 7.95 -3.61 1.19
CA THR A 39 9.12 -3.04 0.51
C THR A 39 9.08 -1.52 0.62
N ARG A 40 10.27 -0.91 0.59
CA ARG A 40 10.45 0.55 0.55
C ARG A 40 10.47 1.09 -0.88
N ASP A 41 10.64 0.21 -1.87
CA ASP A 41 10.74 0.50 -3.30
C ASP A 41 9.37 0.75 -3.93
N VAL A 42 8.72 1.84 -3.52
CA VAL A 42 7.36 2.19 -3.95
C VAL A 42 7.33 3.52 -4.70
N GLU A 43 6.55 3.57 -5.77
CA GLU A 43 6.32 4.79 -6.55
C GLU A 43 5.06 5.48 -6.02
N PHE A 44 5.17 6.09 -4.83
CA PHE A 44 4.04 6.65 -4.09
C PHE A 44 3.28 7.73 -4.86
N GLU A 45 3.95 8.49 -5.74
CA GLU A 45 3.31 9.50 -6.59
C GLU A 45 2.29 8.93 -7.58
N LYS A 46 2.43 7.64 -7.94
CA LYS A 46 1.50 6.93 -8.83
C LYS A 46 0.54 6.04 -8.08
N ALA A 47 0.52 6.11 -6.75
CA ALA A 47 -0.45 5.36 -5.96
C ALA A 47 -1.87 5.85 -6.25
N THR A 48 -2.80 4.91 -6.36
CA THR A 48 -4.22 5.20 -6.57
C THR A 48 -5.06 4.59 -5.46
N ALA A 49 -6.16 5.24 -5.11
CA ALA A 49 -7.08 4.79 -4.08
C ALA A 49 -8.53 4.83 -4.58
N ASN A 50 -9.30 3.80 -4.27
CA ASN A 50 -10.72 3.69 -4.58
C ASN A 50 -11.48 3.32 -3.31
N TYR A 51 -12.60 3.98 -3.06
CA TYR A 51 -13.46 3.67 -1.92
C TYR A 51 -14.85 3.32 -2.43
N LYS A 52 -15.27 2.08 -2.20
CA LYS A 52 -16.55 1.56 -2.66
C LYS A 52 -17.12 0.58 -1.64
N ASN A 53 -18.40 0.75 -1.32
CA ASN A 53 -19.15 -0.13 -0.42
C ASN A 53 -18.47 -0.36 0.95
N GLY A 54 -17.89 0.68 1.54
CA GLY A 54 -17.22 0.54 2.83
C GLY A 54 -15.81 -0.03 2.79
N VAL A 55 -15.23 -0.27 1.60
CA VAL A 55 -13.87 -0.80 1.46
C VAL A 55 -12.99 0.19 0.70
N LEU A 56 -11.85 0.53 1.31
CA LEU A 56 -10.78 1.30 0.69
C LEU A 56 -9.78 0.35 0.04
N GLU A 57 -9.72 0.35 -1.29
CA GLU A 57 -8.68 -0.31 -2.08
C GLU A 57 -7.58 0.70 -2.41
N VAL A 58 -6.33 0.37 -2.11
CA VAL A 58 -5.16 1.18 -2.45
C VAL A 58 -4.21 0.36 -3.32
N LEU A 59 -3.89 0.88 -4.49
CA LEU A 59 -2.89 0.33 -5.40
C LEU A 59 -1.61 1.16 -5.29
N ILE A 60 -0.54 0.54 -4.81
CA ILE A 60 0.78 1.16 -4.68
C ILE A 60 1.73 0.49 -5.69
N PRO A 61 2.12 1.17 -6.77
CA PRO A 61 3.10 0.64 -7.71
C PRO A 61 4.47 0.49 -7.04
N LYS A 62 5.22 -0.54 -7.43
CA LYS A 62 6.62 -0.65 -7.04
C LYS A 62 7.50 0.09 -8.06
N THR A 63 8.67 0.55 -7.64
CA THR A 63 9.64 1.17 -8.55
C THR A 63 10.18 0.16 -9.56
N LYS A 64 10.56 0.63 -10.75
CA LYS A 64 11.03 -0.20 -11.88
C LYS A 64 12.22 -1.11 -11.54
N GLU A 65 13.07 -0.74 -10.59
CA GLU A 65 14.18 -1.56 -10.12
C GLU A 65 13.73 -2.91 -9.54
N THR A 66 12.57 -2.97 -8.89
CA THR A 66 12.05 -4.22 -8.28
C THR A 66 11.18 -5.06 -9.20
N VAL A 67 10.78 -4.52 -10.36
CA VAL A 67 10.02 -5.26 -11.39
C VAL A 67 10.97 -6.03 -12.31
N SER A 68 12.26 -5.72 -12.27
CA SER A 68 13.33 -6.36 -13.01
C SER A 68 13.81 -7.62 -12.26
N GLU A 69 12.99 -8.67 -12.32
CA GLU A 69 13.29 -10.04 -11.87
C GLU A 69 13.61 -10.21 -10.37
N GLU A 70 12.91 -11.14 -9.75
CA GLU A 70 13.48 -11.94 -8.67
C GLU A 70 14.82 -12.53 -9.16
N LYS A 71 15.94 -11.81 -8.99
CA LYS A 71 17.29 -12.37 -9.18
C LYS A 71 17.52 -13.40 -8.08
N LYS A 72 16.92 -14.58 -8.24
CA LYS A 72 17.24 -15.79 -7.49
C LYS A 72 18.64 -16.18 -7.89
N LYS A 73 19.62 -15.80 -7.08
CA LYS A 73 20.98 -16.30 -7.21
C LYS A 73 21.00 -17.71 -6.62
N THR A 74 20.92 -18.73 -7.47
CA THR A 74 21.17 -20.12 -7.05
C THR A 74 22.63 -20.24 -6.61
N ILE A 75 22.85 -20.45 -5.32
CA ILE A 75 24.18 -20.76 -4.78
C ILE A 75 24.40 -22.25 -4.98
N LYS A 76 25.45 -22.64 -5.73
CA LYS A 76 25.88 -24.04 -5.76
C LYS A 76 26.64 -24.33 -4.46
N ILE A 77 26.27 -25.43 -3.82
CA ILE A 77 27.00 -25.98 -2.67
C ILE A 77 28.11 -26.87 -3.25
N GLU A 78 29.35 -26.63 -2.85
CA GLU A 78 30.49 -27.53 -3.06
C GLU A 78 30.69 -28.46 -1.86
#